data_AF-A0A0F5ZXH8-F1
#
_entry.id   AF-A0A0F5ZXH8-F1
#
_cell.length_a   1.000
_cell.length_b   1.000
_cell.length_c   1.000
_cell.angle_alpha   90.00
_cell.angle_beta   90.00
_cell.angle_gamma   90.00
#
_symmetry.space_group_name_H-M   'P 1'
#
loop_
_entity.id
_entity.type
_entity.pdbx_description
1 polymer ?
#
loop_
_entity_poly.entity_id
_entity_poly.type
_entity_poly.pdbx_seq_one_letter_code
_entity_poly.pdbx_strand_id
1 'polypeptide(L)'
;MALEHYIPQPKYLEMAATLLRRSLVWLAFPLFLLSGCASNNTRSDTLVDFSQIKDDQVMVVGEISIIPAVIAQDLKQETDTFKPFANERVLLWLSADVGNNGESIGILADWGQPFYFALPRQTMQVTELERAKGEVDELAYLPLAFPEVMKYLVRVDDRAIYIGNLRLYVDEFDQIVALEVVDESVSAVAAFQRRFGTSVRPRVSLMAEEAYFR
;
A
#
# COMPACT_ATOMS: atom_id res chain seq x y z
N MET A 1 -98.11 13.50 9.37
CA MET A 1 -97.46 12.81 10.52
C MET A 1 -96.94 11.49 9.97
N ALA A 2 -95.70 11.43 9.46
CA ALA A 2 -94.41 11.46 10.17
C ALA A 2 -94.12 10.13 10.89
N LEU A 3 -93.20 9.34 10.32
CA LEU A 3 -92.01 8.72 10.93
C LEU A 3 -91.68 7.37 10.25
N GLU A 4 -90.87 7.41 9.19
CA GLU A 4 -90.10 6.24 8.76
C GLU A 4 -88.68 6.34 9.32
N HIS A 5 -88.30 5.30 10.06
CA HIS A 5 -86.97 5.08 10.63
C HIS A 5 -85.97 4.74 9.53
N TYR A 6 -84.89 5.52 9.45
CA TYR A 6 -83.75 5.28 8.58
C TYR A 6 -82.68 4.47 9.33
N ILE A 7 -82.37 3.26 8.84
CA ILE A 7 -81.26 2.43 9.33
C ILE A 7 -80.04 2.67 8.42
N PRO A 8 -78.92 3.22 8.93
CA PRO A 8 -77.70 3.32 8.14
C PRO A 8 -76.93 1.98 8.09
N GLN A 9 -76.48 1.66 6.88
CA GLN A 9 -75.73 0.46 6.47
C GLN A 9 -74.24 0.50 6.90
N PRO A 10 -73.57 -0.66 7.06
CA PRO A 10 -72.21 -0.77 7.56
C PRO A 10 -71.20 -0.64 6.41
N LYS A 11 -70.62 0.57 6.22
CA LYS A 11 -69.58 0.80 5.19
C LYS A 11 -68.27 1.38 5.72
N TYR A 12 -68.05 1.38 7.04
CA TYR A 12 -66.88 2.02 7.64
C TYR A 12 -65.83 1.08 8.23
N LEU A 13 -66.02 -0.25 8.16
CA LEU A 13 -65.09 -1.20 8.78
C LEU A 13 -64.05 -1.84 7.84
N GLU A 14 -64.21 -1.75 6.51
CA GLU A 14 -63.27 -2.40 5.58
C GLU A 14 -62.15 -1.51 5.02
N MET A 15 -62.23 -0.18 5.15
CA MET A 15 -61.21 0.71 4.58
C MET A 15 -59.98 0.96 5.47
N ALA A 16 -60.03 0.60 6.76
CA ALA A 16 -58.92 0.87 7.68
C ALA A 16 -57.80 -0.20 7.62
N ALA A 17 -58.08 -1.40 7.12
CA ALA A 17 -57.14 -2.53 7.20
C ALA A 17 -56.14 -2.63 6.04
N THR A 18 -56.39 -1.95 4.92
CA THR A 18 -55.58 -2.07 3.70
C THR A 18 -54.53 -0.98 3.51
N LEU A 19 -54.57 0.11 4.29
CA LEU A 19 -53.59 1.20 4.20
C LEU A 19 -52.38 1.05 5.14
N LEU A 20 -52.48 0.25 6.20
CA LEU A 20 -51.36 0.05 7.14
C LEU A 20 -50.36 -1.02 6.69
N ARG A 21 -50.73 -1.87 5.72
CA ARG A 21 -49.90 -3.01 5.28
C ARG A 21 -48.94 -2.68 4.13
N ARG A 22 -49.12 -1.54 3.45
CA ARG A 22 -48.27 -1.09 2.33
C ARG A 22 -47.14 -0.16 2.76
N SER A 23 -47.23 0.44 3.94
CA SER A 23 -46.24 1.39 4.45
C SER A 23 -45.09 0.74 5.24
N LEU A 24 -45.19 -0.55 5.58
CA LEU A 24 -44.14 -1.24 6.36
C LEU A 24 -43.08 -1.95 5.52
N VAL A 25 -43.32 -2.16 4.22
CA VAL A 25 -42.38 -2.90 3.33
C VAL A 25 -41.31 -1.99 2.73
N TRP A 26 -41.47 -0.66 2.81
CA TRP A 26 -40.53 0.30 2.23
C TRP A 26 -39.44 0.82 3.19
N LEU A 27 -39.44 0.39 4.45
CA LEU A 27 -38.54 0.89 5.50
C LEU A 27 -37.41 -0.08 5.88
N ALA A 28 -37.26 -1.19 5.16
CA ALA A 28 -36.25 -2.22 5.46
C ALA A 28 -35.12 -2.36 4.42
N PHE A 29 -35.07 -1.50 3.39
CA PHE A 29 -34.15 -1.70 2.25
C PHE A 29 -32.91 -0.79 2.11
N PRO A 30 -32.65 0.27 2.91
CA PRO A 30 -31.42 1.05 2.70
C PRO A 30 -30.30 0.78 3.73
N LEU A 31 -30.31 -0.36 4.43
CA LEU A 31 -29.29 -0.66 5.47
C LEU A 31 -28.20 -1.67 5.06
N PHE A 32 -28.24 -2.20 3.83
CA PHE A 32 -27.28 -3.22 3.35
C PHE A 32 -26.18 -2.68 2.42
N LEU A 33 -26.05 -1.36 2.22
CA LEU A 33 -25.12 -0.80 1.22
C LEU A 33 -23.88 -0.10 1.79
N LEU A 34 -23.61 -0.23 3.10
CA LEU A 34 -22.43 0.39 3.72
C LEU A 34 -21.51 -0.60 4.42
N SER A 35 -21.48 -1.86 3.98
CA SER A 35 -20.32 -2.72 4.17
C SER A 35 -19.24 -2.30 3.17
N GLY A 36 -18.68 -1.11 3.37
CA GLY A 36 -17.40 -0.75 2.78
C GLY A 36 -16.35 -1.62 3.44
N CYS A 37 -16.00 -2.73 2.80
CA CYS A 37 -14.80 -3.46 3.15
C CYS A 37 -13.63 -2.49 2.99
N ALA A 38 -13.08 -2.00 4.10
CA ALA A 38 -11.76 -1.40 4.13
C ALA A 38 -10.78 -2.52 3.76
N SER A 39 -10.58 -2.69 2.45
CA SER A 39 -9.54 -3.55 1.91
C SER A 39 -8.22 -2.86 2.22
N ASN A 40 -7.43 -3.43 3.13
CA ASN A 40 -6.03 -3.04 3.26
C ASN A 40 -5.35 -3.32 1.91
N ASN A 41 -5.00 -2.26 1.18
CA ASN A 41 -4.48 -2.32 -0.19
C ASN A 41 -2.99 -2.68 -0.23
N THR A 42 -2.63 -3.77 0.44
CA THR A 42 -1.27 -4.32 0.41
C THR A 42 -1.07 -5.11 -0.89
N ARG A 43 -0.02 -4.79 -1.64
CA ARG A 43 0.40 -5.49 -2.86
C ARG A 43 1.65 -6.31 -2.57
N SER A 44 1.55 -7.63 -2.77
CA SER A 44 2.64 -8.59 -2.56
C SER A 44 3.39 -8.98 -3.82
N ASP A 45 2.79 -8.77 -4.99
CA ASP A 45 3.24 -9.40 -6.22
C ASP A 45 4.07 -8.43 -7.04
N THR A 46 5.37 -8.74 -7.16
CA THR A 46 6.23 -8.05 -8.13
C THR A 46 5.74 -8.35 -9.54
N LEU A 47 5.64 -7.33 -10.38
CA LEU A 47 5.14 -7.51 -11.73
C LEU A 47 6.05 -8.42 -12.55
N VAL A 48 5.41 -9.32 -13.28
CA VAL A 48 6.10 -10.29 -14.15
C VAL A 48 6.16 -9.76 -15.59
N ASP A 49 5.25 -8.86 -15.98
CA ASP A 49 5.18 -8.31 -17.34
C ASP A 49 4.80 -6.81 -17.35
N PHE A 50 5.38 -6.05 -18.29
CA PHE A 50 5.04 -4.66 -18.56
C PHE A 50 3.62 -4.46 -19.12
N SER A 51 3.07 -5.47 -19.80
CA SER A 51 1.72 -5.41 -20.35
C SER A 51 0.62 -5.23 -19.28
N GLN A 52 0.95 -5.52 -18.01
CA GLN A 52 0.06 -5.41 -16.87
C GLN A 52 -0.06 -3.96 -16.33
N ILE A 53 0.79 -3.05 -16.80
CA ILE A 53 0.80 -1.65 -16.33
C ILE A 53 -0.27 -0.86 -17.08
N LYS A 54 -1.14 -0.19 -16.33
CA LYS A 54 -2.17 0.70 -16.89
C LYS A 54 -1.58 2.02 -17.37
N ASP A 55 -2.30 2.71 -18.24
CA ASP A 55 -1.88 3.99 -18.84
C ASP A 55 -1.62 5.10 -17.80
N ASP A 56 -2.29 5.05 -16.64
CA ASP A 56 -2.16 5.98 -15.51
C ASP A 56 -1.12 5.53 -14.46
N GLN A 57 -0.37 4.48 -14.74
CA GLN A 57 0.62 3.91 -13.83
C GLN A 57 2.05 4.08 -14.36
N VAL A 58 3.01 3.91 -13.46
CA VAL A 58 4.45 3.87 -13.73
C VAL A 58 5.04 2.63 -13.07
N MET A 59 5.99 1.97 -13.74
CA MET A 59 6.79 0.93 -13.07
C MET A 59 7.77 1.59 -12.11
N VAL A 60 7.68 1.27 -10.83
CA VAL A 60 8.64 1.68 -9.82
C VAL A 60 9.58 0.51 -9.53
N VAL A 61 10.88 0.79 -9.66
CA VAL A 61 11.97 -0.15 -9.44
C VAL A 61 12.82 0.33 -8.29
N GLY A 62 13.07 -0.53 -7.31
CA GLY A 62 13.93 -0.20 -6.18
C GLY A 62 14.40 -1.45 -5.49
N GLU A 63 15.18 -1.26 -4.44
CA GLU A 63 15.63 -2.31 -3.54
C GLU A 63 15.62 -1.75 -2.10
N ILE A 64 15.42 -2.62 -1.12
CA ILE A 64 15.71 -2.29 0.27
C ILE A 64 16.68 -3.33 0.82
N SER A 65 17.85 -2.91 1.27
CA SER A 65 18.84 -3.79 1.89
C SER A 65 18.99 -3.48 3.39
N ILE A 66 19.32 -4.50 4.17
CA ILE A 66 19.68 -4.34 5.58
C ILE A 66 21.19 -4.51 5.70
N ILE A 67 21.83 -3.56 6.37
CA ILE A 67 23.25 -3.59 6.69
C ILE A 67 23.40 -3.72 8.21
N PRO A 68 24.00 -4.80 8.73
CA PRO A 68 24.24 -4.92 10.17
C PRO A 68 25.20 -3.83 10.68
N ALA A 69 24.73 -3.00 11.62
CA ALA A 69 25.55 -2.01 12.31
C ALA A 69 26.11 -2.62 13.60
N VAL A 70 27.27 -3.28 13.50
CA VAL A 70 27.91 -3.89 14.66
C VAL A 70 28.70 -2.85 15.46
N ILE A 71 28.18 -2.44 16.61
CA ILE A 71 28.79 -1.40 17.47
C ILE A 71 30.02 -1.92 18.28
N ALA A 72 30.29 -3.22 18.31
CA ALA A 72 31.43 -3.80 19.02
C ALA A 72 32.40 -4.53 18.08
N GLN A 73 33.41 -3.80 17.58
CA GLN A 73 34.45 -4.34 16.68
C GLN A 73 35.38 -5.37 17.34
N ASP A 74 35.46 -5.40 18.69
CA ASP A 74 36.48 -6.20 19.40
C ASP A 74 35.98 -7.55 19.98
N LEU A 75 34.68 -7.88 19.88
CA LEU A 75 34.11 -9.08 20.53
C LEU A 75 33.45 -10.09 19.57
N LYS A 76 33.41 -9.84 18.26
CA LYS A 76 32.58 -10.61 17.30
C LYS A 76 33.36 -11.38 16.22
N GLN A 77 34.64 -11.72 16.44
CA GLN A 77 35.35 -12.62 15.51
C GLN A 77 34.91 -14.11 15.63
N GLU A 78 34.13 -14.51 16.64
CA GLU A 78 33.79 -15.93 16.82
C GLU A 78 32.37 -16.34 16.40
N THR A 79 31.45 -15.42 16.07
CA THR A 79 30.08 -15.82 15.62
C THR A 79 29.49 -14.84 14.58
N ASP A 80 29.91 -14.99 13.33
CA ASP A 80 29.40 -14.35 12.11
C ASP A 80 27.96 -14.81 11.74
N THR A 81 27.05 -14.85 12.72
CA THR A 81 25.71 -15.44 12.59
C THR A 81 24.58 -14.42 12.65
N PHE A 82 24.88 -13.14 12.88
CA PHE A 82 23.86 -12.11 12.94
C PHE A 82 23.35 -11.76 11.54
N LYS A 83 22.17 -12.31 11.20
CA LYS A 83 21.44 -12.03 9.97
C LYS A 83 20.11 -11.36 10.34
N PRO A 84 20.10 -10.02 10.47
CA PRO A 84 18.88 -9.31 10.83
C PRO A 84 17.76 -9.63 9.83
N PHE A 85 16.57 -9.89 10.37
CA PHE A 85 15.33 -10.13 9.61
C PHE A 85 15.41 -11.28 8.59
N ALA A 86 16.23 -12.29 8.87
CA ALA A 86 16.30 -13.49 8.04
C ALA A 86 14.92 -14.17 7.92
N ASN A 87 14.50 -14.45 6.69
CA ASN A 87 13.19 -15.00 6.33
C ASN A 87 11.99 -14.07 6.61
N GLU A 88 12.23 -12.77 6.78
CA GLU A 88 11.19 -11.75 6.84
C GLU A 88 11.14 -10.98 5.51
N ARG A 89 10.09 -10.18 5.33
CA ARG A 89 9.90 -9.27 4.19
C ARG A 89 9.73 -7.83 4.69
N VAL A 90 9.92 -6.86 3.82
CA VAL A 90 9.70 -5.44 4.13
C VAL A 90 8.40 -4.97 3.52
N LEU A 91 7.57 -4.30 4.31
CA LEU A 91 6.39 -3.59 3.85
C LEU A 91 6.70 -2.09 3.86
N LEU A 92 6.64 -1.46 2.68
CA LEU A 92 6.71 -0.01 2.54
C LEU A 92 5.30 0.55 2.46
N TRP A 93 5.01 1.56 3.25
CA TRP A 93 3.79 2.34 3.12
C TRP A 93 4.05 3.59 2.30
N LEU A 94 3.30 3.74 1.21
CA LEU A 94 3.41 4.85 0.29
C LEU A 94 2.16 5.71 0.30
N SER A 95 2.32 7.03 0.25
CA SER A 95 1.24 8.00 0.12
C SER A 95 1.52 8.98 -1.02
N ALA A 96 0.46 9.59 -1.55
CA ALA A 96 0.61 10.66 -2.53
C ALA A 96 1.16 11.93 -1.84
N ASP A 97 2.14 12.59 -2.47
CA ASP A 97 2.71 13.84 -1.97
C ASP A 97 1.72 15.02 -2.02
N VAL A 98 0.88 15.05 -3.05
CA VAL A 98 -0.15 16.08 -3.25
C VAL A 98 -1.45 15.40 -3.65
N GLY A 99 -2.55 15.82 -3.03
CA GLY A 99 -3.86 15.18 -3.20
C GLY A 99 -4.17 14.29 -2.00
N ASN A 100 -4.92 14.84 -1.05
CA ASN A 100 -5.25 14.16 0.19
C ASN A 100 -6.44 13.21 -0.01
N ASN A 101 -6.18 12.03 -0.58
CA ASN A 101 -7.19 10.97 -0.61
C ASN A 101 -7.07 10.05 0.62
N GLY A 102 -6.03 10.21 1.45
CA GLY A 102 -5.77 9.40 2.64
C GLY A 102 -5.47 7.92 2.36
N GLU A 103 -5.33 7.54 1.09
CA GLU A 103 -5.11 6.14 0.69
C GLU A 103 -3.62 5.82 0.65
N SER A 104 -3.16 5.05 1.64
CA SER A 104 -1.82 4.49 1.67
C SER A 104 -1.77 3.18 0.87
N ILE A 105 -0.71 3.01 0.10
CA ILE A 105 -0.43 1.78 -0.67
C ILE A 105 0.68 1.03 0.06
N GLY A 106 0.40 -0.20 0.47
CA GLY A 106 1.40 -1.11 1.03
C GLY A 106 2.12 -1.88 -0.07
N ILE A 107 3.45 -1.85 -0.08
CA ILE A 107 4.28 -2.65 -0.98
C ILE A 107 5.10 -3.65 -0.18
N LEU A 108 4.84 -4.93 -0.37
CA LEU A 108 5.58 -6.00 0.30
C LEU A 108 6.70 -6.54 -0.62
N ALA A 109 7.95 -6.36 -0.21
CA ALA A 109 9.15 -6.74 -0.96
C ALA A 109 10.10 -7.62 -0.14
N ASP A 110 11.00 -8.31 -0.82
CA ASP A 110 12.03 -9.13 -0.18
C ASP A 110 13.28 -8.29 0.11
N TRP A 111 13.91 -8.52 1.26
CA TRP A 111 15.15 -7.82 1.61
C TRP A 111 16.30 -8.16 0.65
N GLY A 112 17.04 -7.13 0.22
CA GLY A 112 18.20 -7.25 -0.66
C GLY A 112 17.87 -7.79 -2.06
N GLN A 113 16.60 -7.68 -2.48
CA GLN A 113 16.16 -8.05 -3.83
C GLN A 113 15.48 -6.87 -4.52
N PRO A 114 15.69 -6.70 -5.83
CA PRO A 114 15.01 -5.68 -6.59
C PRO A 114 13.52 -6.00 -6.70
N PHE A 115 12.68 -4.99 -6.48
CA PHE A 115 11.25 -5.07 -6.68
C PHE A 115 10.77 -4.27 -7.89
N TYR A 116 9.58 -4.62 -8.38
CA TYR A 116 8.96 -4.02 -9.57
C TYR A 116 7.46 -3.89 -9.33
N PHE A 117 6.96 -2.67 -9.10
CA PHE A 117 5.54 -2.44 -8.83
C PHE A 117 4.96 -1.38 -9.75
N ALA A 118 3.77 -1.61 -10.30
CA ALA A 118 3.00 -0.55 -10.96
C ALA A 118 2.30 0.29 -9.91
N LEU A 119 2.65 1.57 -9.86
CA LEU A 119 2.07 2.56 -8.95
C LEU A 119 1.42 3.68 -9.74
N PRO A 120 0.47 4.44 -9.15
CA PRO A 120 -0.09 5.61 -9.81
C PRO A 120 1.00 6.57 -10.30
N ARG A 121 0.82 7.15 -11.48
CA ARG A 121 1.80 8.07 -12.09
C ARG A 121 1.75 9.46 -11.44
N GLN A 122 2.21 9.53 -10.20
CA GLN A 122 2.31 10.75 -9.41
C GLN A 122 3.46 10.64 -8.42
N THR A 123 3.93 11.78 -7.91
CA THR A 123 4.95 11.84 -6.86
C THR A 123 4.42 11.18 -5.58
N MET A 124 5.23 10.29 -5.00
CA MET A 124 4.87 9.54 -3.81
C MET A 124 5.90 9.78 -2.70
N GLN A 125 5.46 9.51 -1.47
CA GLN A 125 6.26 9.52 -0.26
C GLN A 125 6.24 8.12 0.36
N VAL A 126 7.38 7.66 0.87
CA VAL A 126 7.51 6.54 1.78
C VAL A 126 7.34 7.10 3.19
N THR A 127 6.28 6.69 3.87
CA THR A 127 5.93 7.24 5.20
C THR A 127 6.32 6.31 6.33
N GLU A 128 6.20 5.00 6.11
CA GLU A 128 6.41 3.99 7.15
C GLU A 128 7.04 2.73 6.57
N LEU A 129 7.77 2.01 7.42
CA LEU A 129 8.30 0.67 7.14
C LEU A 129 7.81 -0.30 8.21
N GLU A 130 7.45 -1.51 7.77
CA GLU A 130 7.16 -2.62 8.65
C GLU A 130 7.92 -3.87 8.20
N ARG A 131 8.15 -4.78 9.14
CA ARG A 131 8.66 -6.12 8.88
C ARG A 131 7.49 -7.08 8.86
N ALA A 132 7.36 -7.82 7.78
CA ALA A 132 6.38 -8.89 7.69
C ALA A 132 7.06 -10.23 8.01
N LYS A 133 6.56 -10.91 9.03
CA LYS A 133 7.08 -12.20 9.52
C LYS A 133 5.97 -13.24 9.53
N GLY A 134 6.26 -14.43 9.04
CA GLY A 134 5.32 -15.55 9.02
C GLY A 134 5.13 -16.13 7.63
N GLU A 135 4.12 -17.00 7.49
CA GLU A 135 3.71 -17.53 6.20
C GLU A 135 2.80 -16.52 5.47
N VAL A 136 2.66 -16.66 4.15
CA VAL A 136 1.96 -15.68 3.29
C VAL A 136 0.53 -15.39 3.76
N ASP A 137 -0.16 -16.39 4.30
CA ASP A 137 -1.55 -16.27 4.76
C ASP A 137 -1.67 -15.79 6.22
N GLU A 138 -0.55 -15.74 6.97
CA GLU A 138 -0.49 -15.41 8.40
C GLU A 138 0.68 -14.46 8.70
N LEU A 139 0.79 -13.37 7.94
CA LEU A 139 1.82 -12.36 8.16
C LEU A 139 1.53 -11.52 9.41
N ALA A 140 2.49 -11.49 10.33
CA ALA A 140 2.56 -10.51 11.41
C ALA A 140 3.40 -9.31 10.97
N TYR A 141 2.84 -8.11 11.10
CA TYR A 141 3.53 -6.87 10.78
C TYR A 141 4.10 -6.25 12.05
N LEU A 142 5.41 -6.01 12.04
CA LEU A 142 6.15 -5.40 13.15
C LEU A 142 6.68 -4.04 12.68
N PRO A 143 6.35 -2.93 13.36
CA PRO A 143 6.79 -1.61 12.93
C PRO A 143 8.32 -1.52 12.98
N LEU A 144 8.90 -0.88 11.97
CA LEU A 144 10.31 -0.55 11.91
C LEU A 144 10.43 0.97 11.85
N ALA A 145 10.92 1.58 12.94
CA ALA A 145 10.91 3.03 13.12
C ALA A 145 11.66 3.73 11.98
N PHE A 146 10.90 4.32 11.05
CA PHE A 146 11.44 5.00 9.89
C PHE A 146 11.84 6.42 10.30
N PRO A 147 13.12 6.80 10.13
CA PRO A 147 13.63 8.03 10.74
C PRO A 147 13.04 9.30 10.10
N GLU A 148 12.72 9.26 8.81
CA GLU A 148 12.19 10.41 8.07
C GLU A 148 11.38 9.99 6.84
N VAL A 149 10.38 10.79 6.45
CA VAL A 149 9.60 10.60 5.23
C VAL A 149 10.48 10.82 4.00
N MET A 150 10.52 9.84 3.11
CA MET A 150 11.33 9.90 1.89
C MET A 150 10.43 10.08 0.67
N LYS A 151 10.85 10.89 -0.30
CA LYS A 151 10.06 11.24 -1.48
C LYS A 151 10.78 10.85 -2.76
N TYR A 152 10.02 10.44 -3.77
CA TYR A 152 10.52 10.27 -5.12
C TYR A 152 9.56 10.86 -6.16
N LEU A 153 10.14 11.48 -7.19
CA LEU A 153 9.37 12.18 -8.23
C LEU A 153 8.95 11.24 -9.36
N VAL A 154 7.71 11.38 -9.80
CA VAL A 154 7.20 10.76 -11.02
C VAL A 154 6.76 11.85 -11.98
N ARG A 155 7.25 11.81 -13.21
CA ARG A 155 6.86 12.71 -14.29
C ARG A 155 5.71 12.09 -15.10
N VAL A 156 4.97 12.96 -15.78
CA VAL A 156 3.81 12.57 -16.61
C VAL A 156 4.16 11.62 -17.76
N ASP A 157 5.40 11.65 -18.24
CA ASP A 157 5.94 10.85 -19.33
C ASP A 157 6.76 9.63 -18.85
N ASP A 158 6.93 9.46 -17.54
CA ASP A 158 7.67 8.31 -17.00
C ASP A 158 6.90 7.01 -17.20
N ARG A 159 7.52 6.07 -17.91
CA ARG A 159 7.03 4.69 -18.06
C ARG A 159 7.60 3.76 -16.98
N ALA A 160 8.83 4.03 -16.56
CA ALA A 160 9.49 3.34 -15.47
C ALA A 160 10.46 4.29 -14.77
N ILE A 161 10.59 4.16 -13.45
CA ILE A 161 11.56 4.90 -12.64
C ILE A 161 12.34 3.97 -11.74
N TYR A 162 13.59 4.31 -11.47
CA TYR A 162 14.43 3.67 -10.47
C TYR A 162 14.59 4.61 -9.28
N ILE A 163 14.21 4.15 -8.09
CA ILE A 163 14.14 4.97 -6.87
C ILE A 163 15.32 4.79 -5.91
N GLY A 164 16.32 4.00 -6.31
CA GLY A 164 17.50 3.72 -5.48
C GLY A 164 17.41 2.41 -4.71
N ASN A 165 18.51 2.07 -4.07
CA ASN A 165 18.58 1.05 -3.02
C ASN A 165 18.53 1.76 -1.65
N LEU A 166 17.47 1.53 -0.89
CA LEU A 166 17.33 2.02 0.47
C LEU A 166 18.06 1.08 1.41
N ARG A 167 19.23 1.49 1.90
CA ARG A 167 20.02 0.69 2.83
C ARG A 167 19.76 1.14 4.25
N LEU A 168 19.26 0.21 5.06
CA LEU A 168 18.93 0.41 6.45
C LEU A 168 20.05 -0.18 7.31
N TYR A 169 20.72 0.65 8.10
CA TYR A 169 21.70 0.18 9.07
C TYR A 169 21.00 -0.20 10.35
N VAL A 170 21.03 -1.48 10.71
CA VAL A 170 20.26 -2.04 11.82
C VAL A 170 21.19 -2.61 12.88
N ASP A 171 20.97 -2.23 14.13
CA ASP A 171 21.73 -2.74 15.28
C ASP A 171 21.19 -4.10 15.79
N GLU A 172 21.75 -4.58 16.89
CA GLU A 172 21.34 -5.86 17.49
C GLU A 172 20.01 -5.81 18.27
N PHE A 173 19.40 -4.63 18.37
CA PHE A 173 18.11 -4.40 19.01
C PHE A 173 16.99 -4.09 17.98
N ASP A 174 17.21 -4.45 16.72
CA ASP A 174 16.32 -4.21 15.59
C ASP A 174 16.04 -2.71 15.34
N GLN A 175 16.94 -1.81 15.76
CA GLN A 175 16.79 -0.37 15.57
C GLN A 175 17.51 0.10 14.31
N ILE A 176 16.85 0.93 13.50
CA ILE A 176 17.51 1.66 12.40
C ILE A 176 18.37 2.76 13.01
N VAL A 177 19.69 2.63 12.91
CA VAL A 177 20.66 3.62 13.42
C VAL A 177 21.13 4.60 12.35
N ALA A 178 21.02 4.23 11.08
CA ALA A 178 21.31 5.09 9.94
C ALA A 178 20.57 4.59 8.69
N LEU A 179 20.45 5.46 7.70
CA LEU A 179 19.81 5.19 6.43
C LEU A 179 20.60 5.87 5.30
N GLU A 180 20.77 5.18 4.19
CA GLU A 180 21.32 5.77 2.97
C GLU A 180 20.50 5.34 1.74
N VAL A 181 20.43 6.20 0.72
CA VAL A 181 19.89 5.85 -0.60
C VAL A 181 21.06 5.77 -1.57
N VAL A 182 21.32 4.58 -2.10
CA VAL A 182 22.44 4.35 -3.02
C VAL A 182 21.94 4.26 -4.46
N ASP A 183 22.62 4.96 -5.36
CA ASP A 183 22.39 4.84 -6.80
C ASP A 183 23.10 3.60 -7.37
N GLU A 184 22.33 2.53 -7.56
CA GLU A 184 22.77 1.31 -8.24
C GLU A 184 22.10 1.19 -9.62
N SER A 185 21.77 2.32 -10.26
CA SER A 185 20.98 2.36 -11.49
C SER A 185 21.61 1.57 -12.64
N VAL A 186 22.93 1.47 -12.71
CA VAL A 186 23.62 0.70 -13.77
C VAL A 186 23.23 -0.79 -13.71
N SER A 187 23.33 -1.41 -12.53
CA SER A 187 22.98 -2.82 -12.33
C SER A 187 21.46 -3.00 -12.37
N ALA A 188 20.69 -2.08 -11.79
CA ALA A 188 19.23 -2.12 -11.77
C ALA A 188 18.64 -2.05 -13.19
N VAL A 189 19.15 -1.14 -14.04
CA VAL A 189 18.72 -1.03 -15.45
C VAL A 189 19.07 -2.31 -16.22
N ALA A 190 20.26 -2.88 -16.01
CA ALA A 190 20.64 -4.13 -16.66
C ALA A 190 19.76 -5.32 -16.22
N ALA A 191 19.37 -5.39 -14.94
CA ALA A 191 18.43 -6.39 -14.45
C ALA A 191 17.02 -6.20 -15.03
N PHE A 192 16.55 -4.95 -15.04
CA PHE A 192 15.26 -4.57 -15.62
C PHE A 192 15.17 -4.94 -17.09
N GLN A 193 16.19 -4.60 -17.89
CA GLN A 193 16.18 -4.88 -19.33
C GLN A 193 16.22 -6.38 -19.63
N ARG A 194 16.88 -7.17 -18.79
CA ARG A 194 16.85 -8.64 -18.88
C ARG A 194 15.46 -9.21 -18.61
N ARG A 195 14.70 -8.61 -17.69
CA ARG A 195 13.36 -9.07 -17.31
C ARG A 195 12.27 -8.61 -18.27
N PHE A 196 12.37 -7.37 -18.77
CA PHE A 196 11.28 -6.69 -19.47
C PHE A 196 11.61 -6.22 -20.88
N GLY A 197 12.84 -6.48 -21.34
CA GLY A 197 13.33 -6.02 -22.64
C GLY A 197 13.87 -4.59 -22.63
N THR A 198 14.28 -4.12 -23.81
CA THR A 198 15.04 -2.86 -23.98
C THR A 198 14.22 -1.68 -24.48
N SER A 199 12.92 -1.87 -24.73
CA SER A 199 12.00 -0.85 -25.25
C SER A 199 11.68 0.27 -24.24
N VAL A 200 11.87 -0.02 -22.96
CA VAL A 200 11.70 0.90 -21.85
C VAL A 200 13.00 0.93 -21.05
N ARG A 201 13.39 2.11 -20.58
CA ARG A 201 14.50 2.29 -19.65
C ARG A 201 14.01 3.07 -18.44
N PRO A 202 14.25 2.60 -17.21
CA PRO A 202 13.93 3.37 -16.02
C PRO A 202 14.68 4.70 -15.99
N ARG A 203 13.97 5.80 -15.72
CA ARG A 203 14.59 7.08 -15.37
C ARG A 203 15.04 7.02 -13.90
N VAL A 204 16.24 7.49 -13.60
CA VAL A 204 16.69 7.60 -12.21
C VAL A 204 15.92 8.71 -11.51
N SER A 205 15.37 8.37 -10.35
CA SER A 205 14.59 9.26 -9.48
C SER A 205 14.77 8.84 -8.03
N LEU A 206 15.98 8.98 -7.51
CA LEU A 206 16.36 8.52 -6.18
C LEU A 206 15.41 9.08 -5.11
N MET A 207 15.07 8.23 -4.14
CA MET A 207 14.44 8.68 -2.90
C MET A 207 15.34 9.69 -2.20
N ALA A 208 14.74 10.74 -1.65
CA ALA A 208 15.42 11.72 -0.81
C ALA A 208 14.46 12.29 0.23
N GLU A 209 15.01 12.89 1.28
CA GLU A 209 14.23 13.63 2.27
C GLU A 209 13.51 14.82 1.62
N GLU A 210 12.41 15.26 2.23
CA GLU A 210 11.60 16.38 1.68
C GLU A 210 12.44 17.64 1.44
N ALA A 211 13.46 17.88 2.29
CA ALA A 211 14.35 19.03 2.21
C ALA A 211 15.09 19.15 0.86
N TYR A 212 15.31 18.04 0.16
CA TYR A 212 16.00 18.03 -1.15
C TYR A 212 15.11 18.46 -2.32
N PHE A 213 13.80 18.66 -2.11
CA PHE A 213 12.84 19.01 -3.15
C PHE A 213 12.30 20.44 -3.05
N ARG A 214 12.88 21.27 -2.18
CA ARG A 214 12.50 22.67 -1.95
C ARG A 214 13.32 23.65 -2.78
#